data_AF-A0A0K2T9U3-F1
#
_entry.id   AF-A0A0K2T9U3-F1
#
_cell.length_a   1.000
_cell.length_b   1.000
_cell.length_c   1.000
_cell.angle_alpha   90.00
_cell.angle_beta   90.00
_cell.angle_gamma   90.00
#
_symmetry.space_group_name_H-M   'P 1'
#
loop_
_entity.id
_entity.type
_entity.pdbx_description
1 polymer ?
#
loop_
_entity_poly.entity_id
_entity_poly.type
_entity_poly.pdbx_seq_one_letter_code
_entity_poly.pdbx_strand_id
1 'polypeptide(L)'
;DSLLKMPTLYSHTLDISYKASICSKAFVFSFVTGVLTFLPPLFIAYRSQGFWQRIDSYQEQPEILFKQDCMFLLQTSNRTNLGWSTFKLFNRFLESGIRIPLIKIFDGGSYKQDL
;
A
#
# COMPACT_ATOMS: atom_id res chain seq x y z
N ASP A 1 2.76 -76.43 72.41
CA ASP A 1 2.34 -76.30 71.01
C ASP A 1 2.29 -74.85 70.58
N SER A 2 3.41 -74.43 69.97
CA SER A 2 3.46 -73.53 68.81
C SER A 2 2.43 -72.40 68.76
N LEU A 3 2.78 -71.31 69.47
CA LEU A 3 2.74 -69.92 69.00
C LEU A 3 1.95 -69.69 67.70
N LEU A 4 0.74 -69.17 67.90
CA LEU A 4 -0.17 -68.62 66.91
C LEU A 4 0.50 -67.45 66.17
N LYS A 5 1.38 -67.79 65.23
CA LYS A 5 2.11 -66.84 64.39
C LYS A 5 1.21 -66.48 63.21
N MET A 6 0.32 -65.52 63.42
CA MET A 6 -0.45 -64.94 62.33
C MET A 6 0.54 -64.29 61.35
N PRO A 7 0.54 -64.67 60.06
CA PRO A 7 1.38 -64.00 59.08
C PRO A 7 0.84 -62.59 58.91
N THR A 8 1.57 -61.60 59.40
CA THR A 8 1.29 -60.18 59.18
C THR A 8 1.39 -59.92 57.69
N LEU A 9 0.24 -59.93 57.02
CA LEU A 9 0.11 -59.53 55.63
C LEU A 9 0.42 -58.04 55.55
N TYR A 10 1.40 -57.69 54.71
CA TYR A 10 1.70 -56.33 54.25
C TYR A 10 2.26 -55.33 55.27
N SER A 11 3.59 -55.24 55.34
CA SER A 11 4.31 -54.15 56.02
C SER A 11 5.26 -53.37 55.09
N HIS A 12 5.23 -53.65 53.79
CA HIS A 12 5.99 -52.87 52.81
C HIS A 12 5.02 -52.12 51.91
N THR A 13 4.93 -50.81 52.10
CA THR A 13 4.38 -49.90 51.09
C THR A 13 5.28 -50.00 49.86
N LEU A 14 4.78 -50.63 48.80
CA LEU A 14 5.39 -50.54 47.49
C LEU A 14 5.27 -49.09 47.01
N ASP A 15 6.33 -48.31 47.19
CA ASP A 15 6.46 -46.98 46.58
C ASP A 15 6.71 -47.16 45.08
N ILE A 16 5.62 -47.43 44.35
CA ILE A 16 5.61 -47.41 42.89
C ILE A 16 5.61 -45.94 42.48
N SER A 17 6.79 -45.35 42.37
CA SER A 17 6.94 -44.00 41.85
C SER A 17 6.73 -44.04 40.34
N TYR A 18 5.48 -43.83 39.92
CA TYR A 18 5.14 -43.63 38.51
C TYR A 18 5.80 -42.34 38.04
N LYS A 19 6.92 -42.47 37.33
CA LYS A 19 7.47 -41.35 36.56
C LYS A 19 6.49 -41.04 35.44
N ALA A 20 5.59 -40.10 35.69
CA ALA A 20 4.83 -39.48 34.62
C ALA A 20 5.84 -38.94 33.61
N SER A 21 5.79 -39.41 32.36
CA SER A 21 6.63 -38.82 31.30
C SER A 21 6.12 -37.40 31.10
N ILE A 22 6.76 -36.43 31.76
CA ILE A 22 6.38 -35.02 31.74
C ILE A 22 6.52 -34.39 30.34
N CYS A 23 7.05 -35.13 29.38
CA CYS A 23 7.05 -34.76 27.98
C CYS A 23 7.19 -36.05 27.19
N SER A 24 6.31 -36.35 26.23
CA SER A 24 6.66 -37.42 25.28
C SER A 24 6.02 -37.23 23.91
N LYS A 25 4.71 -36.97 23.84
CA LYS A 25 4.04 -36.88 22.53
C LYS A 25 2.98 -35.79 22.42
N ALA A 26 2.11 -35.64 23.43
CA ALA A 26 1.06 -34.62 23.42
C ALA A 26 1.63 -33.20 23.44
N PHE A 27 2.64 -32.94 24.30
CA PHE A 27 3.32 -31.64 24.33
C PHE A 27 4.01 -31.32 23.00
N VAL A 28 4.68 -32.30 22.38
CA VAL A 28 5.30 -32.14 21.06
C VAL A 28 4.25 -31.83 20.00
N PHE A 29 3.14 -32.56 20.00
CA PHE A 29 2.03 -32.32 19.08
C PHE A 29 1.41 -30.93 19.26
N SER A 30 1.14 -30.51 20.50
CA SER A 30 0.64 -29.17 20.81
C SER A 30 1.64 -28.08 20.44
N PHE A 31 2.92 -28.28 20.71
CA PHE A 31 3.98 -27.35 20.35
C PHE A 31 4.10 -27.19 18.83
N VAL A 32 4.18 -28.29 18.08
CA VAL A 32 4.22 -28.29 16.61
C VAL A 32 2.96 -27.62 16.03
N THR A 33 1.78 -27.93 16.58
CA THR A 33 0.53 -27.32 16.14
C THR A 33 0.51 -25.81 16.40
N GLY A 34 0.98 -25.36 17.55
CA GLY A 34 1.11 -23.94 17.86
C GLY A 34 2.08 -23.24 16.91
N VAL A 35 3.27 -23.82 16.73
CA VAL A 35 4.28 -23.31 15.79
C VAL A 35 3.72 -23.23 14.37
N LEU A 36 3.00 -24.26 13.90
CA LEU A 36 2.39 -24.28 12.57
C LEU A 36 1.16 -23.37 12.44
N THR A 37 0.54 -22.95 13.55
CA THR A 37 -0.56 -21.99 13.51
C THR A 37 -0.04 -20.56 13.46
N PHE A 38 1.07 -20.26 14.14
CA PHE A 38 1.62 -18.91 14.23
C PHE A 38 2.68 -18.58 13.18
N LEU A 39 3.57 -19.52 12.84
CA LEU A 39 4.66 -19.23 11.89
C LEU A 39 4.19 -19.01 10.45
N PRO A 40 3.27 -19.80 9.86
CA PRO A 40 2.84 -19.62 8.48
C PRO A 40 2.23 -18.25 8.19
N PRO A 41 1.24 -17.72 8.95
CA PRO A 41 0.69 -16.39 8.67
C PRO A 41 1.75 -15.30 8.83
N LEU A 42 2.68 -15.44 9.79
CA LEU A 42 3.77 -14.48 10.00
C LEU A 42 4.81 -14.51 8.86
N PHE A 43 5.16 -15.71 8.38
CA PHE A 43 6.08 -15.87 7.26
C PHE A 43 5.47 -15.39 5.94
N ILE A 44 4.18 -15.69 5.71
CA ILE A 44 3.42 -15.17 4.58
C ILE A 44 3.39 -13.65 4.66
N ALA A 45 3.09 -13.05 5.81
CA ALA A 45 3.09 -11.59 5.97
C ALA A 45 4.46 -10.95 5.72
N TYR A 46 5.55 -11.59 6.17
CA TYR A 46 6.92 -11.13 5.93
C TYR A 46 7.32 -11.24 4.44
N ARG A 47 6.96 -12.35 3.78
CA ARG A 47 7.35 -12.62 2.39
C ARG A 47 6.47 -11.93 1.37
N SER A 48 5.22 -11.65 1.72
CA SER A 48 4.25 -11.14 0.74
C SER A 48 4.60 -9.75 0.22
N GLN A 49 5.53 -9.00 0.84
CA GLN A 49 5.95 -7.63 0.45
C GLN A 49 4.79 -6.64 0.24
N GLY A 50 3.53 -7.06 0.41
CA GLY A 50 2.30 -6.38 0.00
C GLY A 50 1.43 -5.95 1.18
N PHE A 51 1.76 -6.34 2.41
CA PHE A 51 1.22 -5.67 3.60
C PHE A 51 1.79 -4.27 3.80
N TRP A 52 2.97 -4.02 3.21
CA TRP A 52 3.54 -2.68 3.02
C TRP A 52 3.46 -2.30 1.55
N GLN A 53 2.31 -2.50 0.90
CA GLN A 53 2.07 -1.81 -0.36
C GLN A 53 1.99 -0.32 -0.01
N ARG A 54 3.12 0.38 -0.13
CA ARG A 54 3.13 1.85 -0.19
C ARG A 54 2.23 2.16 -1.36
N ILE A 55 1.01 2.63 -1.06
CA ILE A 55 0.00 3.12 -1.99
C ILE A 55 0.63 3.27 -3.36
N ASP A 56 0.43 2.29 -4.25
CA ASP A 56 0.74 2.50 -5.65
C ASP A 56 -0.17 3.65 -6.01
N SER A 57 0.41 4.84 -5.97
CA SER A 57 -0.20 6.02 -6.49
C SER A 57 -0.21 5.76 -7.98
N TYR A 58 -1.21 5.02 -8.42
CA TYR A 58 -1.75 5.18 -9.75
C TYR A 58 -2.25 6.62 -9.78
N GLN A 59 -1.29 7.52 -9.96
CA GLN A 59 -1.47 8.72 -10.72
C GLN A 59 -1.93 8.17 -12.07
N GLU A 60 -3.22 7.87 -12.21
CA GLU A 60 -3.87 8.06 -13.49
C GLU A 60 -3.49 9.49 -13.84
N GLN A 61 -2.41 9.63 -14.60
CA GLN A 61 -1.87 10.92 -14.95
C GLN A 61 -3.05 11.59 -15.61
N PRO A 62 -3.68 12.59 -14.97
CA PRO A 62 -4.85 13.18 -15.57
C PRO A 62 -4.30 13.72 -16.89
N GLU A 63 -4.88 13.25 -17.99
CA GLU A 63 -4.56 13.78 -19.31
C GLU A 63 -5.06 15.22 -19.26
N ILE A 64 -4.20 16.10 -18.74
CA ILE A 64 -4.44 17.54 -18.64
C ILE A 64 -4.33 18.06 -20.06
N LEU A 65 -5.39 17.81 -20.82
CA LEU A 65 -5.71 18.49 -22.05
C LEU A 65 -5.98 19.94 -21.65
N PHE A 66 -4.89 20.70 -21.46
CA PHE A 66 -4.97 22.14 -21.38
C PHE A 66 -5.61 22.59 -22.68
N LYS A 67 -6.90 22.97 -22.61
CA LYS A 67 -7.51 23.71 -23.69
C LYS A 67 -6.70 24.99 -23.82
N GLN A 68 -5.91 25.08 -24.89
CA GLN A 68 -5.06 26.24 -25.23
C GLN A 68 -5.93 27.40 -25.74
N ASP A 69 -7.03 27.66 -25.04
CA ASP A 69 -7.97 28.72 -25.33
C ASP A 69 -7.43 30.00 -24.69
N CYS A 70 -6.96 30.93 -25.52
CA CYS A 70 -6.41 32.19 -25.07
C CYS A 70 -7.13 33.36 -25.76
N MET A 71 -7.27 34.48 -25.05
CA MET A 71 -7.85 35.71 -25.57
C MET A 71 -7.01 36.90 -25.12
N PHE A 72 -6.62 37.72 -26.07
CA PHE A 72 -5.90 38.97 -25.85
C PHE A 72 -6.76 40.13 -26.33
N LEU A 73 -6.93 41.13 -25.49
CA LEU A 73 -7.62 42.38 -25.81
C LEU A 73 -6.75 43.55 -25.34
N LEU A 74 -6.53 44.49 -26.25
CA LEU A 74 -5.74 45.69 -26.06
C LEU A 74 -6.58 46.89 -26.49
N GLN A 75 -6.83 47.78 -25.53
CA GLN A 75 -7.55 49.01 -25.78
C GLN A 75 -6.52 50.13 -25.98
N THR A 76 -6.50 50.74 -27.16
CA THR A 76 -5.64 51.93 -27.40
C THR A 76 -6.36 53.21 -26.99
N SER A 77 -5.59 54.28 -26.77
CA SER A 77 -6.11 55.61 -26.40
C SER A 77 -7.12 56.17 -27.40
N ASN A 78 -7.05 55.74 -28.67
CA ASN A 78 -8.00 56.10 -29.72
C ASN A 78 -9.32 55.29 -29.69
N ARG A 79 -9.66 54.65 -28.56
CA ARG A 79 -10.84 53.78 -28.38
C ARG A 79 -10.99 52.65 -29.40
N THR A 80 -9.94 52.30 -30.14
CA THR A 80 -9.95 51.11 -31.00
C THR A 80 -9.55 49.89 -30.18
N ASN A 81 -10.37 48.85 -30.29
CA ASN A 81 -10.14 47.58 -29.60
C ASN A 81 -9.34 46.69 -30.55
N LEU A 82 -8.11 46.38 -30.16
CA LEU A 82 -7.22 45.47 -30.87
C LEU A 82 -7.17 44.15 -30.10
N GLY A 83 -7.18 43.01 -30.77
CA GLY A 83 -7.15 41.75 -30.05
C GLY A 83 -7.14 40.52 -30.95
N TRP A 84 -7.09 39.37 -30.30
CA TRP A 84 -7.12 38.07 -30.95
C TRP A 84 -7.48 37.00 -29.92
N SER A 85 -8.21 35.98 -30.34
CA SER A 85 -8.44 34.81 -29.50
C SER A 85 -8.37 33.50 -30.29
N THR A 86 -8.25 32.39 -29.57
CA THR A 86 -8.44 31.05 -30.14
C THR A 86 -9.90 30.82 -30.58
N PHE A 87 -10.86 31.61 -30.08
CA PHE A 87 -12.28 31.49 -30.40
C PHE A 87 -12.66 32.23 -31.69
N LYS A 88 -12.99 31.49 -32.74
CA LYS A 88 -13.41 32.03 -34.06
C LYS A 88 -14.56 33.03 -33.99
N LEU A 89 -15.50 32.85 -33.06
CA LEU A 89 -16.65 33.75 -32.91
C LEU A 89 -16.21 35.15 -32.44
N PHE A 90 -15.26 35.23 -31.50
CA PHE A 90 -14.73 36.49 -31.01
C PHE A 90 -13.89 37.21 -32.08
N ASN A 91 -13.08 36.47 -32.84
CA ASN A 91 -12.35 37.04 -33.96
C ASN A 91 -13.29 37.65 -35.01
N ARG A 92 -14.44 37.00 -35.27
CA ARG A 92 -15.47 37.56 -36.16
C ARG A 92 -16.13 38.84 -35.63
N PHE A 93 -16.16 39.07 -34.32
CA PHE A 93 -16.65 40.35 -33.78
C PHE A 93 -15.60 41.46 -33.84
N LEU A 94 -14.32 41.11 -33.83
CA LEU A 94 -13.23 42.09 -33.86
C LEU A 94 -12.91 42.62 -35.26
N GLU A 95 -13.24 41.88 -36.33
CA GLU A 95 -12.99 42.14 -37.77
C GLU A 95 -11.82 43.08 -38.12
N SER A 96 -11.97 44.39 -37.89
CA SER A 96 -10.97 45.43 -38.19
C SER A 96 -9.82 45.57 -37.18
N GLY A 97 -9.95 45.01 -35.97
CA GLY A 97 -8.98 45.09 -34.87
C GLY A 97 -8.15 43.82 -34.66
N ILE A 98 -8.27 42.83 -35.54
CA ILE A 98 -7.60 41.53 -35.38
C ILE A 98 -6.10 41.67 -35.59
N ARG A 99 -5.30 41.23 -34.60
CA ARG A 99 -3.84 41.13 -34.73
C ARG A 99 -3.38 39.72 -34.38
N ILE A 100 -2.89 38.98 -35.37
CA ILE A 100 -2.47 37.58 -35.20
C ILE A 100 -1.14 37.55 -34.39
N PRO A 101 -1.11 36.94 -33.20
CA PRO A 101 0.10 36.85 -32.39
C PRO A 101 1.02 35.72 -32.89
N LEU A 102 2.34 35.95 -32.81
CA LEU A 102 3.33 34.89 -32.98
C LEU A 102 3.51 34.17 -31.64
N ILE A 103 2.94 32.96 -31.52
CA ILE A 103 3.04 32.15 -30.30
C ILE A 103 4.28 31.27 -30.40
N LYS A 104 5.19 31.38 -29.43
CA LYS A 104 6.32 30.46 -29.24
C LYS A 104 6.12 29.72 -27.93
N ILE A 105 6.10 28.39 -28.00
CA ILE A 105 6.03 27.52 -26.82
C ILE A 105 7.46 27.30 -26.35
N PHE A 106 7.75 27.63 -25.09
CA PHE A 106 9.04 27.35 -24.47
C PHE A 106 8.87 26.15 -23.53
N ASP A 107 9.38 24.99 -23.93
CA ASP A 107 9.42 23.80 -23.09
C ASP A 107 10.59 23.94 -22.10
N GLY A 108 10.32 24.64 -21.00
CA GLY A 108 11.26 24.82 -19.89
C GLY A 108 11.37 23.55 -19.04
N GLY A 109 12.17 22.59 -19.48
CA GLY A 109 12.75 21.55 -18.61
C GLY A 109 12.22 20.14 -18.83
N SER A 110 12.90 19.40 -19.71
CA SER A 110 13.01 17.94 -19.61
C SER A 110 13.75 17.59 -18.31
N TYR A 111 13.03 17.49 -17.20
CA TYR A 111 13.59 16.91 -15.98
C TYR A 111 13.74 15.41 -16.21
N LYS A 112 14.96 15.04 -16.61
CA LYS A 112 15.64 13.75 -16.39
C LYS A 112 14.81 12.73 -15.60
N GLN A 113 14.20 11.79 -16.32
CA GLN A 113 13.96 10.44 -15.81
C GLN A 113 15.30 9.69 -15.91
N ASP A 114 16.14 9.84 -14.89
CA ASP A 114 17.32 8.99 -14.67
C ASP A 114 17.64 9.01 -13.16
N LEU A 115 17.00 8.10 -12.42
CA LEU A 115 17.45 7.58 -11.12
C LEU A 115 16.72 6.27 -10.80
#